data_AF-A0A4R1FZK7-F1
#
_entry.id   AF-A0A4R1FZK7-F1
#
_cell.length_a   1.000
_cell.length_b   1.000
_cell.length_c   1.000
_cell.angle_alpha   90.00
_cell.angle_beta   90.00
_cell.angle_gamma   90.00
#
_symmetry.space_group_name_H-M   'P 1'
#
loop_
_entity.id
_entity.type
_entity.pdbx_description
1 polymer ?
#
loop_
_entity_poly.entity_id
_entity_poly.type
_entity_poly.pdbx_seq_one_letter_code
_entity_poly.pdbx_strand_id
1 'polypeptide(L)'
;MSAQTEDASLRDPRVRPNIHAAGAVLWRAGARGPEIGVIHRPKYGDWSLPKGKLDPGETPAVAAVREVGEETGLTATLGRYLGHVTYPIPGHRQLKRVDYWAAEAADGDFAVNAEVDQLRWYPLARVMDQLSYPMDRQIVRIFARLPARTDTVLLVRHAKAGKREHFDGPDELRPLEAAGEQQSKALTPNLLAFGASEIYSADPLRCIQTVTPLAEQLNAEINCEPMFSEQGYDSAKGAARQRFLSLVTDRGVPVVCSQGGVIPDLTQWLAEQGGLTLPSARNRKGSVWALSFVADRLVAANHMDRALSTAIVTT
;
A
#
# COMPACT_ATOMS: atom_id res chain seq x y z
N MET A 1 36.80 34.68 26.94
CA MET A 1 37.18 33.64 25.96
C MET A 1 35.94 32.82 25.69
N SER A 2 35.22 33.17 24.63
CA SER A 2 33.89 32.67 24.34
C SER A 2 34.00 31.41 23.47
N ALA A 3 33.58 30.27 24.00
CA ALA A 3 33.37 29.07 23.21
C ALA A 3 32.03 29.22 22.47
N GLN A 4 32.09 29.37 21.15
CA GLN A 4 30.93 29.26 20.30
C GLN A 4 30.63 27.79 20.02
N THR A 5 29.37 27.45 20.27
CA THR A 5 28.62 26.28 19.85
C THR A 5 28.64 26.15 18.32
N GLU A 6 28.94 24.97 17.78
CA GLU A 6 28.57 24.61 16.40
C GLU A 6 27.65 23.39 16.42
N ASP A 7 26.36 23.67 16.35
CA ASP A 7 25.33 22.81 15.78
C ASP A 7 24.81 23.52 14.52
N ALA A 8 24.72 22.82 13.39
CA ALA A 8 23.69 22.96 12.34
C ALA A 8 24.11 22.37 10.98
N SER A 9 23.51 21.22 10.66
CA SER A 9 22.90 20.90 9.35
C SER A 9 23.62 21.29 8.04
N LEU A 10 24.24 20.30 7.39
CA LEU A 10 24.33 20.27 5.92
C LEU A 10 23.12 19.50 5.35
N ARG A 11 21.93 20.10 5.41
CA ARG A 11 20.81 19.70 4.53
C ARG A 11 20.84 20.62 3.31
N ASP A 12 21.27 20.11 2.16
CA ASP A 12 21.04 20.79 0.87
C ASP A 12 19.54 20.67 0.53
N PRO A 13 18.78 21.78 0.51
CA PRO A 13 17.33 21.75 0.29
C PRO A 13 16.93 21.36 -1.15
N ARG A 14 17.88 21.12 -2.06
CA ARG A 14 17.60 20.97 -3.51
C ARG A 14 17.54 19.55 -4.04
N VAL A 15 17.96 18.53 -3.29
CA VAL A 15 17.95 17.15 -3.80
C VAL A 15 16.70 16.44 -3.32
N ARG A 16 15.67 16.38 -4.18
CA ARG A 16 14.57 15.43 -4.00
C ARG A 16 15.05 14.05 -4.45
N PRO A 17 14.57 12.95 -3.83
CA PRO A 17 14.80 11.61 -4.35
C PRO A 17 14.39 11.54 -5.81
N ASN A 18 15.31 11.13 -6.67
CA ASN A 18 15.08 10.96 -8.10
C ASN A 18 15.20 9.50 -8.53
N ILE A 19 15.50 8.59 -7.59
CA ILE A 19 15.38 7.14 -7.78
C ILE A 19 14.38 6.63 -6.76
N HIS A 20 13.30 6.05 -7.28
CA HIS A 20 12.26 5.41 -6.50
C HIS A 20 12.42 3.90 -6.59
N ALA A 21 12.26 3.25 -5.44
CA ALA A 21 12.32 1.82 -5.29
C ALA A 21 11.28 1.36 -4.28
N ALA A 22 10.95 0.08 -4.31
CA ALA A 22 10.07 -0.53 -3.35
C ALA A 22 10.56 -1.94 -2.99
N GLY A 23 10.17 -2.41 -1.82
CA GLY A 23 10.52 -3.72 -1.33
C GLY A 23 9.62 -4.19 -0.21
N ALA A 24 9.99 -5.31 0.41
CA ALA A 24 9.20 -5.91 1.46
C ALA A 24 10.02 -6.47 2.61
N VAL A 25 9.44 -6.43 3.81
CA VAL A 25 9.73 -7.43 4.83
C VAL A 25 8.89 -8.64 4.48
N LEU A 26 9.48 -9.53 3.67
CA LEU A 26 8.88 -10.80 3.29
C LEU A 26 8.85 -11.71 4.53
N TRP A 27 7.67 -12.22 4.88
CA TRP A 27 7.50 -13.05 6.06
C TRP A 27 6.63 -14.28 5.77
N ARG A 28 6.80 -15.31 6.59
CA ARG A 28 5.91 -16.49 6.62
C ARG A 28 5.64 -16.91 8.05
N ALA A 29 4.58 -17.68 8.27
CA ALA A 29 4.35 -18.31 9.56
C ALA A 29 5.44 -19.35 9.87
N GLY A 30 6.06 -19.23 11.04
CA GLY A 30 6.99 -20.22 11.58
C GLY A 30 6.47 -20.80 12.90
N ALA A 31 7.11 -21.87 13.38
CA ALA A 31 6.65 -22.62 14.57
C ALA A 31 6.57 -21.78 15.86
N ARG A 32 7.32 -20.67 15.95
CA ARG A 32 7.39 -19.80 17.15
C ARG A 32 7.06 -18.34 16.83
N GLY A 33 6.36 -18.08 15.73
CA GLY A 33 6.09 -16.74 15.22
C GLY A 33 6.64 -16.52 13.81
N PRO A 34 6.62 -15.28 13.30
CA PRO A 34 7.00 -15.00 11.92
C PRO A 34 8.50 -15.24 11.68
N GLU A 35 8.79 -15.86 10.54
CA GLU A 35 10.13 -15.91 9.95
C GLU A 35 10.23 -14.86 8.85
N ILE A 36 11.38 -14.19 8.76
CA ILE A 36 11.65 -13.13 7.80
C ILE A 36 12.62 -13.65 6.74
N GLY A 37 12.27 -13.47 5.47
CA GLY A 37 13.12 -13.77 4.33
C GLY A 37 14.16 -12.68 4.13
N VAL A 38 15.44 -13.07 4.07
CA VAL A 38 16.58 -12.19 3.78
C VAL A 38 17.33 -12.77 2.59
N ILE A 39 17.69 -11.91 1.64
CA ILE A 39 18.40 -12.28 0.43
C ILE A 39 19.88 -11.92 0.54
N HIS A 40 20.75 -12.78 -0.01
CA HIS A 40 22.16 -12.48 -0.20
C HIS A 40 22.41 -12.04 -1.64
N ARG A 41 23.22 -10.98 -1.81
CA ARG A 41 23.58 -10.46 -3.13
C ARG A 41 25.08 -10.60 -3.35
N PRO A 42 25.55 -11.52 -4.22
CA PRO A 42 26.98 -11.82 -4.37
C PRO A 42 27.76 -10.61 -4.90
N LYS A 43 27.12 -9.75 -5.69
CA LYS A 43 27.71 -8.50 -6.20
C LYS A 43 28.22 -7.56 -5.10
N TYR A 44 27.57 -7.57 -3.94
CA TYR A 44 27.88 -6.69 -2.81
C TYR A 44 28.41 -7.45 -1.58
N GLY A 45 28.25 -8.77 -1.55
CA GLY A 45 28.55 -9.59 -0.37
C GLY A 45 27.69 -9.22 0.84
N ASP A 46 26.44 -8.80 0.60
CA ASP A 46 25.53 -8.31 1.62
C ASP A 46 24.29 -9.16 1.79
N TRP A 47 23.64 -8.98 2.94
CA TRP A 47 22.33 -9.53 3.26
C TRP A 47 21.35 -8.38 3.46
N SER A 48 20.26 -8.37 2.71
CA SER A 48 19.27 -7.29 2.74
C SER A 48 17.85 -7.80 2.55
N LEU A 49 16.88 -6.89 2.73
CA LEU A 49 15.49 -7.15 2.36
C LEU A 49 15.30 -7.09 0.84
N PRO A 50 14.39 -7.89 0.27
CA PRO A 50 14.10 -7.84 -1.16
C PRO A 50 13.52 -6.48 -1.56
N LYS A 51 14.07 -5.88 -2.61
CA LYS A 51 13.72 -4.54 -3.13
C LYS A 51 14.39 -4.27 -4.47
N GLY A 52 13.73 -3.47 -5.30
CA GLY A 52 14.36 -2.89 -6.47
C GLY A 52 13.66 -1.64 -6.98
N LYS A 53 14.08 -1.18 -8.16
CA LYS A 53 13.67 0.14 -8.68
C LYS A 53 12.28 0.02 -9.29
N LEU A 54 11.52 1.11 -9.22
CA LEU A 54 10.26 1.19 -9.96
C LEU A 54 10.56 1.24 -11.46
N ASP A 55 9.78 0.49 -12.22
CA ASP A 55 9.73 0.63 -13.67
C ASP A 55 8.94 1.88 -14.10
N PRO A 56 9.14 2.38 -15.33
CA PRO A 56 8.34 3.47 -15.86
C PRO A 56 6.85 3.11 -15.84
N GLY A 57 6.04 3.93 -15.17
CA GLY A 57 4.61 3.66 -15.02
C GLY A 57 4.20 2.87 -13.80
N GLU A 58 5.16 2.25 -13.11
CA GLU A 58 4.91 1.35 -12.00
C GLU A 58 4.64 2.11 -10.70
N THR A 59 3.78 1.55 -9.85
CA THR A 59 3.56 2.07 -8.51
C THR A 59 4.45 1.34 -7.50
N PRO A 60 4.78 1.96 -6.35
CA PRO A 60 5.58 1.30 -5.32
C PRO A 60 5.01 -0.05 -4.84
N ALA A 61 3.69 -0.19 -4.71
CA ALA A 61 3.08 -1.44 -4.26
C ALA A 61 3.26 -2.57 -5.28
N VAL A 62 3.07 -2.26 -6.58
CA VAL A 62 3.28 -3.23 -7.67
C VAL A 62 4.76 -3.62 -7.76
N ALA A 63 5.66 -2.63 -7.70
CA ALA A 63 7.10 -2.85 -7.68
C ALA A 63 7.52 -3.75 -6.51
N ALA A 64 6.99 -3.54 -5.31
CA ALA A 64 7.34 -4.37 -4.15
C ALA A 64 7.00 -5.86 -4.39
N VAL A 65 5.83 -6.16 -4.98
CA VAL A 65 5.43 -7.55 -5.28
C VAL A 65 6.28 -8.13 -6.41
N ARG A 66 6.52 -7.36 -7.49
CA ARG A 66 7.37 -7.79 -8.61
C ARG A 66 8.79 -8.12 -8.14
N GLU A 67 9.41 -7.21 -7.40
CA GLU A 67 10.79 -7.37 -6.90
C GLU A 67 10.92 -8.55 -5.93
N VAL A 68 9.91 -8.78 -5.08
CA VAL A 68 9.86 -10.01 -4.27
C VAL A 68 9.83 -11.24 -5.18
N GLY A 69 8.99 -11.26 -6.22
CA GLY A 69 8.93 -12.37 -7.17
C GLY A 69 10.25 -12.60 -7.91
N GLU A 70 10.87 -11.54 -8.42
CA GLU A 70 12.14 -11.61 -9.16
C GLU A 70 13.31 -12.08 -8.28
N GLU A 71 13.46 -11.50 -7.08
CA GLU A 71 14.61 -11.77 -6.21
C GLU A 71 14.46 -13.08 -5.42
N THR A 72 13.22 -13.53 -5.15
CA THR A 72 12.97 -14.67 -4.26
C THR A 72 12.28 -15.86 -4.93
N GLY A 73 11.70 -15.71 -6.12
CA GLY A 73 10.88 -16.73 -6.76
C GLY A 73 9.51 -16.96 -6.09
N LEU A 74 9.19 -16.18 -5.06
CA LEU A 74 7.96 -16.32 -4.28
C LEU A 74 6.94 -15.27 -4.68
N THR A 75 5.68 -15.68 -4.74
CA THR A 75 4.55 -14.76 -4.71
C THR A 75 4.34 -14.23 -3.30
N ALA A 76 3.80 -13.02 -3.19
CA ALA A 76 3.53 -12.42 -1.90
C ALA A 76 2.32 -11.49 -1.93
N THR A 77 1.63 -11.42 -0.80
CA THR A 77 0.51 -10.50 -0.57
C THR A 77 0.94 -9.40 0.39
N LEU A 78 0.81 -8.14 -0.04
CA LEU A 78 1.14 -6.99 0.79
C LEU A 78 0.13 -6.80 1.92
N GLY A 79 0.64 -6.41 3.09
CA GLY A 79 -0.13 -5.91 4.22
C GLY A 79 0.22 -4.46 4.55
N ARG A 80 0.48 -4.16 5.83
CA ARG A 80 0.77 -2.80 6.29
C ARG A 80 2.02 -2.19 5.63
N TYR A 81 1.97 -0.88 5.37
CA TYR A 81 3.13 -0.08 5.00
C TYR A 81 4.06 0.11 6.20
N LEU A 82 5.37 -0.08 5.99
CA LEU A 82 6.41 -0.03 7.02
C LEU A 82 7.25 1.25 6.99
N GLY A 83 6.90 2.19 6.11
CA GLY A 83 7.64 3.43 5.93
C GLY A 83 8.61 3.36 4.76
N HIS A 84 9.51 4.33 4.71
CA HIS A 84 10.55 4.42 3.68
C HIS A 84 11.88 4.81 4.28
N VAL A 85 12.93 4.51 3.54
CA VAL A 85 14.31 4.96 3.82
C VAL A 85 14.82 5.76 2.62
N THR A 86 15.59 6.81 2.89
CA THR A 86 16.22 7.63 1.84
C THR A 86 17.70 7.71 2.09
N TYR A 87 18.51 7.42 1.07
CA TYR A 87 19.97 7.46 1.18
C TYR A 87 20.61 7.90 -0.14
N PRO A 88 21.80 8.54 -0.09
CA PRO A 88 22.55 8.92 -1.29
C PRO A 88 23.13 7.68 -1.97
N ILE A 89 23.19 7.71 -3.30
CA ILE A 89 23.93 6.71 -4.06
C ILE A 89 25.41 7.12 -4.11
N PRO A 90 26.34 6.29 -3.61
CA PRO A 90 27.77 6.60 -3.65
C PRO A 90 28.23 6.94 -5.07
N GLY A 91 28.99 8.03 -5.22
CA GLY A 91 29.49 8.48 -6.52
C GLY A 91 28.49 9.23 -7.40
N HIS A 92 27.23 9.41 -6.96
CA HIS A 92 26.21 10.15 -7.71
C HIS A 92 25.57 11.24 -6.84
N ARG A 93 25.11 12.34 -7.46
CA ARG A 93 24.31 13.39 -6.78
C ARG A 93 22.84 12.99 -6.55
N GLN A 94 22.56 11.69 -6.57
CA GLN A 94 21.21 11.13 -6.59
C GLN A 94 20.83 10.56 -5.23
N LEU A 95 19.57 10.76 -4.84
CA LEU A 95 18.99 10.18 -3.63
C LEU A 95 18.04 9.05 -4.03
N LYS A 96 18.24 7.88 -3.44
CA LYS A 96 17.35 6.72 -3.58
C LYS A 96 16.38 6.69 -2.40
N ARG A 97 15.08 6.63 -2.69
CA ARG A 97 14.02 6.36 -1.72
C ARG A 97 13.49 4.94 -1.95
N VAL A 98 13.40 4.15 -0.88
CA VAL A 98 12.81 2.80 -0.90
C VAL A 98 11.61 2.76 0.04
N ASP A 99 10.44 2.47 -0.51
CA ASP A 99 9.19 2.27 0.24
C ASP A 99 9.02 0.77 0.58
N TYR A 100 8.63 0.44 1.82
CA TYR A 100 8.54 -0.95 2.27
C TYR A 100 7.15 -1.32 2.79
N TRP A 101 6.76 -2.57 2.55
CA TRP A 101 5.55 -3.20 3.10
C TRP A 101 5.90 -4.46 3.88
N ALA A 102 5.04 -4.86 4.82
CA ALA A 102 4.98 -6.25 5.24
C ALA A 102 4.39 -7.07 4.09
N ALA A 103 4.97 -8.21 3.74
CA ALA A 103 4.44 -9.06 2.68
C ALA A 103 4.43 -10.53 3.14
N GLU A 104 3.27 -11.17 3.14
CA GLU A 104 3.15 -12.59 3.46
C GLU A 104 3.53 -13.40 2.22
N ALA A 105 4.53 -14.27 2.34
CA ALA A 105 4.92 -15.18 1.28
C ALA A 105 3.86 -16.26 1.10
N ALA A 106 3.52 -16.54 -0.15
CA ALA A 106 2.57 -17.58 -0.53
C ALA A 106 3.30 -18.66 -1.35
N ASP A 107 2.87 -18.87 -2.59
CA ASP A 107 3.38 -19.92 -3.47
C ASP A 107 4.74 -19.55 -4.09
N GLY A 108 5.47 -20.58 -4.49
CA GLY A 108 6.72 -20.49 -5.24
C GLY A 108 7.90 -21.14 -4.53
N ASP A 109 9.02 -21.20 -5.22
CA ASP A 109 10.28 -21.75 -4.71
C ASP A 109 11.44 -20.84 -5.09
N PHE A 110 12.41 -20.70 -4.18
CA PHE A 110 13.59 -19.92 -4.47
C PHE A 110 14.45 -20.57 -5.55
N ALA A 111 14.75 -19.80 -6.59
CA ALA A 111 15.73 -20.13 -7.61
C ALA A 111 16.83 -19.06 -7.63
N VAL A 112 18.07 -19.51 -7.67
CA VAL A 112 19.24 -18.64 -7.86
C VAL A 112 19.07 -17.85 -9.16
N ASN A 113 19.29 -16.54 -9.08
CA ASN A 113 19.22 -15.63 -10.21
C ASN A 113 20.47 -14.74 -10.28
N ALA A 114 20.51 -13.82 -11.24
CA ALA A 114 21.69 -12.98 -11.47
C ALA A 114 21.99 -12.01 -10.31
N GLU A 115 20.98 -11.65 -9.51
CA GLU A 115 21.11 -10.68 -8.41
C GLU A 115 21.20 -11.33 -7.03
N VAL A 116 20.55 -12.48 -6.85
CA VAL A 116 20.40 -13.19 -5.57
C VAL A 116 20.81 -14.65 -5.72
N ASP A 117 21.80 -15.07 -4.93
CA ASP A 117 22.29 -16.45 -4.85
C ASP A 117 21.74 -17.22 -3.66
N GLN A 118 21.20 -16.55 -2.63
CA GLN A 118 20.61 -17.20 -1.47
C GLN A 118 19.40 -16.43 -0.92
N LEU A 119 18.35 -17.17 -0.58
CA LEU A 119 17.27 -16.74 0.31
C LEU A 119 17.33 -17.54 1.60
N ARG A 120 17.32 -16.86 2.75
CA ARG A 120 17.27 -17.51 4.07
C ARG A 120 16.15 -16.94 4.93
N TRP A 121 15.52 -17.83 5.68
CA TRP A 121 14.46 -17.50 6.63
C TRP A 121 15.02 -17.45 8.04
N TYR A 122 14.80 -16.33 8.74
CA TYR A 122 15.24 -16.15 10.11
C TYR A 122 14.07 -15.79 11.02
N PRO A 123 13.97 -16.38 12.23
CA PRO A 123 13.04 -15.89 13.24
C PRO A 123 13.27 -14.40 13.51
N LEU A 124 12.20 -13.66 13.80
CA LEU A 124 12.27 -12.22 14.08
C LEU A 124 13.32 -11.83 15.14
N ALA A 125 13.57 -12.71 16.12
CA ALA A 125 14.58 -12.50 17.16
C ALA A 125 16.04 -12.56 16.67
N ARG A 126 16.30 -13.10 15.47
CA ARG A 126 17.66 -13.34 14.93
C ARG A 126 17.95 -12.57 13.64
N VAL A 127 16.93 -12.12 12.93
CA VAL A 127 17.08 -11.47 11.62
C VAL A 127 17.94 -10.20 11.68
N MET A 128 17.92 -9.47 12.80
CA MET A 128 18.68 -8.23 12.96
C MET A 128 20.20 -8.43 12.84
N ASP A 129 20.70 -9.59 13.29
CA ASP A 129 22.12 -9.96 13.26
C ASP A 129 22.59 -10.30 11.83
N GLN A 130 21.65 -10.59 10.94
CA GLN A 130 21.94 -11.03 9.57
C GLN A 130 21.95 -9.87 8.59
N LEU A 131 21.09 -8.88 8.78
CA LEU A 131 21.00 -7.73 7.89
C LEU A 131 22.28 -6.89 7.91
N SER A 132 22.86 -6.62 6.76
CA SER A 132 24.08 -5.81 6.64
C SER A 132 23.83 -4.33 6.94
N TYR A 133 22.65 -3.81 6.58
CA TYR A 133 22.36 -2.38 6.61
C TYR A 133 21.53 -1.94 7.83
N PRO A 134 21.92 -0.86 8.55
CA PRO A 134 21.12 -0.29 9.64
C PRO A 134 19.70 0.12 9.23
N MET A 135 19.52 0.57 7.99
CA MET A 135 18.21 0.98 7.46
C MET A 135 17.24 -0.21 7.35
N ASP A 136 17.69 -1.36 6.89
CA ASP A 136 16.84 -2.57 6.84
C ASP A 136 16.43 -3.00 8.26
N ARG A 137 17.37 -2.95 9.23
CA ARG A 137 17.05 -3.21 10.64
C ARG A 137 15.99 -2.25 11.19
N GLN A 138 16.01 -0.97 10.77
CA GLN A 138 14.97 -0.01 11.15
C GLN A 138 13.60 -0.42 10.60
N ILE A 139 13.51 -0.83 9.34
CA ILE A 139 12.26 -1.31 8.74
C ILE A 139 11.75 -2.56 9.47
N VAL A 140 12.61 -3.54 9.77
CA VAL A 140 12.20 -4.73 10.52
C VAL A 140 11.76 -4.39 11.96
N ARG A 141 12.35 -3.37 12.61
CA ARG A 141 11.87 -2.90 13.92
C ARG A 141 10.47 -2.31 13.83
N ILE A 142 10.13 -1.63 12.73
CA ILE A 142 8.76 -1.13 12.50
C ILE A 142 7.81 -2.31 12.30
N PHE A 143 8.20 -3.31 11.49
CA PHE A 143 7.44 -4.55 11.32
C PHE A 143 7.13 -5.20 12.68
N ALA A 144 8.11 -5.32 13.56
CA ALA A 144 7.98 -5.99 14.86
C ALA A 144 7.02 -5.33 15.87
N ARG A 145 6.54 -4.10 15.61
CA ARG A 145 5.65 -3.37 16.55
C ARG A 145 4.21 -3.88 16.55
N LEU A 146 3.82 -4.60 15.50
CA LEU A 146 2.47 -5.11 15.30
C LEU A 146 2.54 -6.59 14.90
N PRO A 147 1.46 -7.36 15.07
CA PRO A 147 1.36 -8.72 14.56
C PRO A 147 1.75 -8.79 13.07
N ALA A 148 2.41 -9.87 12.64
CA ALA A 148 2.83 -10.03 11.25
C ALA A 148 1.62 -9.99 10.30
N ARG A 149 0.63 -10.84 10.59
CA ARG A 149 -0.67 -10.86 9.91
C ARG A 149 -1.59 -9.78 10.47
N THR A 150 -2.22 -9.05 9.56
CA THR A 150 -3.24 -8.02 9.84
C THR A 150 -4.34 -8.15 8.80
N ASP A 151 -5.59 -8.01 9.21
CA ASP A 151 -6.72 -7.99 8.28
C ASP A 151 -6.67 -6.70 7.47
N THR A 152 -6.96 -6.75 6.17
CA THR A 152 -6.80 -5.58 5.28
C THR A 152 -8.11 -5.24 4.61
N VAL A 153 -8.49 -3.95 4.64
CA VAL A 153 -9.58 -3.40 3.82
C VAL A 153 -9.03 -2.29 2.95
N LEU A 154 -9.36 -2.32 1.66
CA LEU A 154 -8.95 -1.33 0.67
C LEU A 154 -10.12 -0.38 0.40
N LEU A 155 -10.09 0.80 1.00
CA LEU A 155 -11.12 1.83 0.83
C LEU A 155 -10.75 2.76 -0.33
N VAL A 156 -11.50 2.66 -1.43
CA VAL A 156 -11.24 3.34 -2.70
C VAL A 156 -12.18 4.52 -2.88
N ARG A 157 -11.66 5.71 -3.16
CA ARG A 157 -12.48 6.80 -3.69
C ARG A 157 -12.71 6.57 -5.17
N HIS A 158 -13.96 6.66 -5.63
CA HIS A 158 -14.27 6.53 -7.06
C HIS A 158 -13.36 7.41 -7.95
N ALA A 159 -13.11 6.95 -9.18
CA ALA A 159 -12.29 7.62 -10.17
C ALA A 159 -12.97 8.90 -10.73
N LYS A 160 -12.28 9.61 -11.63
CA LYS A 160 -12.83 10.83 -12.24
C LYS A 160 -14.09 10.55 -13.05
N ALA A 161 -15.06 11.46 -12.96
CA ALA A 161 -16.43 11.26 -13.46
C ALA A 161 -17.03 12.58 -13.98
N GLY A 162 -16.21 13.50 -14.48
CA GLY A 162 -16.65 14.84 -14.82
C GLY A 162 -17.11 15.67 -13.61
N LYS A 163 -17.82 16.74 -13.94
CA LYS A 163 -18.51 17.64 -12.99
C LYS A 163 -20.01 17.38 -13.03
N ARG A 164 -20.65 17.42 -11.87
CA ARG A 164 -22.11 17.26 -11.72
C ARG A 164 -22.90 18.26 -12.57
N GLU A 165 -22.44 19.52 -12.60
CA GLU A 165 -23.09 20.62 -13.34
C GLU A 165 -23.17 20.41 -14.84
N HIS A 166 -22.33 19.54 -15.41
CA HIS A 166 -22.26 19.30 -16.85
C HIS A 166 -22.92 17.97 -17.26
N PHE A 167 -23.65 17.32 -16.35
CA PHE A 167 -24.28 16.04 -16.60
C PHE A 167 -25.81 16.19 -16.58
N ASP A 168 -26.43 15.86 -17.71
CA ASP A 168 -27.88 15.84 -17.84
C ASP A 168 -28.43 14.52 -17.28
N GLY A 169 -29.11 14.61 -16.12
CA GLY A 169 -29.78 13.48 -15.49
C GLY A 169 -29.48 13.32 -14.00
N PRO A 170 -29.98 12.23 -13.37
CA PRO A 170 -29.70 11.94 -11.97
C PRO A 170 -28.21 11.74 -11.71
N ASP A 171 -27.62 12.43 -10.72
CA ASP A 171 -26.16 12.36 -10.46
C ASP A 171 -25.67 10.95 -10.12
N GLU A 172 -26.54 10.09 -9.60
CA GLU A 172 -26.27 8.67 -9.33
C GLU A 172 -25.91 7.90 -10.61
N LEU A 173 -26.44 8.29 -11.76
CA LEU A 173 -26.17 7.66 -13.06
C LEU A 173 -24.97 8.27 -13.80
N ARG A 174 -24.27 9.23 -13.20
CA ARG A 174 -23.12 9.89 -13.85
C ARG A 174 -21.95 8.90 -13.97
N PRO A 175 -21.48 8.60 -15.20
CA PRO A 175 -20.42 7.63 -15.42
C PRO A 175 -19.03 8.22 -15.13
N LEU A 176 -18.02 7.35 -15.16
CA LEU A 176 -16.63 7.77 -15.28
C LEU A 176 -16.40 8.53 -16.59
N GLU A 177 -15.44 9.46 -16.56
CA GLU A 177 -14.90 10.05 -17.79
C GLU A 177 -13.72 9.19 -18.30
N ALA A 178 -13.23 9.42 -19.51
CA ALA A 178 -12.11 8.65 -20.08
C ALA A 178 -10.86 8.60 -19.16
N ALA A 179 -10.50 9.71 -18.51
CA ALA A 179 -9.42 9.72 -17.54
C ALA A 179 -9.74 8.89 -16.28
N GLY A 180 -11.01 8.80 -15.89
CA GLY A 180 -11.49 7.94 -14.81
C GLY A 180 -11.48 6.46 -15.15
N GLU A 181 -11.81 6.10 -16.39
CA GLU A 181 -11.69 4.73 -16.88
C GLU A 181 -10.23 4.25 -16.88
N GLN A 182 -9.30 5.11 -17.29
CA GLN A 182 -7.86 4.84 -17.20
C GLN A 182 -7.40 4.66 -15.75
N GLN A 183 -7.91 5.50 -14.84
CA GLN A 183 -7.66 5.35 -13.40
C GLN A 183 -8.22 4.03 -12.86
N SER A 184 -9.43 3.66 -13.24
CA SER A 184 -10.08 2.40 -12.84
C SER A 184 -9.22 1.20 -13.26
N LYS A 185 -8.76 1.16 -14.52
CA LYS A 185 -7.92 0.08 -15.03
C LYS A 185 -6.59 -0.06 -14.29
N ALA A 186 -5.89 1.05 -14.09
CA ALA A 186 -4.56 0.95 -13.50
C ALA A 186 -4.60 0.83 -11.94
N LEU A 187 -5.78 1.03 -11.31
CA LEU A 187 -5.99 0.68 -9.90
C LEU A 187 -5.92 -0.83 -9.66
N THR A 188 -6.43 -1.65 -10.59
CA THR A 188 -6.50 -3.10 -10.46
C THR A 188 -5.20 -3.75 -9.97
N PRO A 189 -4.02 -3.58 -10.60
CA PRO A 189 -2.79 -4.21 -10.13
C PRO A 189 -2.37 -3.74 -8.73
N ASN A 190 -2.72 -2.51 -8.33
CA ASN A 190 -2.45 -2.03 -6.98
C ASN A 190 -3.32 -2.73 -5.95
N LEU A 191 -4.60 -2.96 -6.25
CA LEU A 191 -5.52 -3.65 -5.33
C LEU A 191 -5.15 -5.13 -5.21
N LEU A 192 -4.77 -5.76 -6.32
CA LEU A 192 -4.29 -7.15 -6.36
C LEU A 192 -2.97 -7.35 -5.60
N ALA A 193 -2.09 -6.34 -5.54
CA ALA A 193 -0.87 -6.42 -4.75
C ALA A 193 -1.14 -6.67 -3.25
N PHE A 194 -2.30 -6.24 -2.74
CA PHE A 194 -2.75 -6.50 -1.37
C PHE A 194 -3.69 -7.71 -1.27
N GLY A 195 -3.86 -8.50 -2.35
CA GLY A 195 -4.68 -9.70 -2.33
C GLY A 195 -6.19 -9.45 -2.36
N ALA A 196 -6.63 -8.34 -2.97
CA ALA A 196 -8.06 -8.04 -3.15
C ALA A 196 -8.85 -9.26 -3.65
N SER A 197 -9.93 -9.60 -2.96
CA SER A 197 -10.71 -10.83 -3.22
C SER A 197 -12.23 -10.62 -3.20
N GLU A 198 -12.71 -9.58 -2.53
CA GLU A 198 -14.13 -9.26 -2.43
C GLU A 198 -14.36 -7.79 -2.79
N ILE A 199 -15.49 -7.47 -3.43
CA ILE A 199 -15.76 -6.13 -3.93
C ILE A 199 -17.12 -5.63 -3.42
N TYR A 200 -17.08 -4.46 -2.81
CA TYR A 200 -18.23 -3.71 -2.32
C TYR A 200 -18.17 -2.30 -2.91
N SER A 201 -19.32 -1.75 -3.29
CA SER A 201 -19.37 -0.40 -3.87
C SER A 201 -20.60 0.34 -3.38
N ALA A 202 -20.45 1.64 -3.12
CA ALA A 202 -21.58 2.56 -3.14
C ALA A 202 -22.36 2.44 -4.46
N ASP A 203 -23.65 2.74 -4.41
CA ASP A 203 -24.59 2.59 -5.53
C ASP A 203 -24.49 3.61 -6.68
N PRO A 204 -23.79 4.78 -6.60
CA PRO A 204 -23.61 5.60 -7.78
C PRO A 204 -22.78 4.87 -8.86
N LEU A 205 -23.17 5.01 -10.13
CA LEU A 205 -22.57 4.33 -11.27
C LEU A 205 -21.04 4.50 -11.34
N ARG A 206 -20.54 5.72 -11.08
CA ARG A 206 -19.10 6.01 -11.02
C ARG A 206 -18.33 5.16 -10.00
N CYS A 207 -18.94 4.79 -8.88
CA CYS A 207 -18.31 3.95 -7.86
C CYS A 207 -18.20 2.51 -8.38
N ILE A 208 -19.31 1.99 -8.90
CA ILE A 208 -19.38 0.65 -9.51
C ILE A 208 -18.35 0.53 -10.64
N GLN A 209 -18.34 1.48 -11.59
CA GLN A 209 -17.41 1.52 -12.72
C GLN A 209 -15.92 1.67 -12.31
N THR A 210 -15.65 2.19 -11.11
CA THR A 210 -14.27 2.30 -10.61
C THR A 210 -13.70 0.93 -10.22
N VAL A 211 -14.55 -0.02 -9.84
CA VAL A 211 -14.13 -1.36 -9.42
C VAL A 211 -14.48 -2.45 -10.43
N THR A 212 -15.21 -2.13 -11.50
CA THR A 212 -15.53 -3.08 -12.58
C THR A 212 -14.31 -3.79 -13.17
N PRO A 213 -13.19 -3.13 -13.51
CA PRO A 213 -12.02 -3.85 -14.05
C PRO A 213 -11.41 -4.84 -13.05
N LEU A 214 -11.49 -4.56 -11.74
CA LEU A 214 -11.08 -5.52 -10.72
C LEU A 214 -12.05 -6.70 -10.65
N ALA A 215 -13.36 -6.45 -10.70
CA ALA A 215 -14.39 -7.47 -10.68
C ALA A 215 -14.25 -8.45 -11.85
N GLU A 216 -14.02 -7.92 -13.05
CA GLU A 216 -13.74 -8.72 -14.25
C GLU A 216 -12.48 -9.56 -14.08
N GLN A 217 -11.39 -8.98 -13.56
CA GLN A 217 -10.12 -9.67 -13.36
C GLN A 217 -10.21 -10.79 -12.30
N LEU A 218 -11.01 -10.60 -11.26
CA LEU A 218 -11.24 -11.59 -10.21
C LEU A 218 -12.36 -12.58 -10.55
N ASN A 219 -13.13 -12.35 -11.62
CA ASN A 219 -14.40 -13.02 -11.89
C ASN A 219 -15.33 -13.01 -10.65
N ALA A 220 -15.46 -11.83 -10.03
CA ALA A 220 -16.18 -11.61 -8.78
C ALA A 220 -17.38 -10.67 -8.96
N GLU A 221 -18.40 -10.84 -8.13
CA GLU A 221 -19.55 -9.94 -8.08
C GLU A 221 -19.22 -8.62 -7.34
N ILE A 222 -19.85 -7.53 -7.76
CA ILE A 222 -19.80 -6.25 -7.06
C ILE A 222 -21.01 -6.18 -6.14
N ASN A 223 -20.77 -6.23 -4.83
CA ASN A 223 -21.82 -6.10 -3.82
C ASN A 223 -22.18 -4.62 -3.64
N CYS A 224 -23.38 -4.23 -4.08
CA CYS A 224 -23.86 -2.85 -3.90
C CYS A 224 -24.23 -2.57 -2.44
N GLU A 225 -23.65 -1.51 -1.88
CA GLU A 225 -23.80 -1.06 -0.50
C GLU A 225 -24.25 0.41 -0.48
N PRO A 226 -25.55 0.71 -0.57
CA PRO A 226 -26.08 2.07 -0.60
C PRO A 226 -25.66 2.92 0.61
N MET A 227 -25.40 2.30 1.77
CA MET A 227 -24.91 2.99 2.98
C MET A 227 -23.53 3.62 2.81
N PHE A 228 -22.75 3.22 1.79
CA PHE A 228 -21.45 3.83 1.48
C PHE A 228 -21.53 4.97 0.46
N SER A 229 -22.73 5.32 -0.02
CA SER A 229 -22.96 6.57 -0.75
C SER A 229 -23.01 7.75 0.20
N GLU A 230 -22.84 8.98 -0.31
CA GLU A 230 -22.96 10.19 0.52
C GLU A 230 -24.35 10.29 1.17
N GLN A 231 -25.41 10.02 0.42
CA GLN A 231 -26.78 10.05 0.94
C GLN A 231 -27.03 8.94 1.97
N GLY A 232 -26.59 7.71 1.69
CA GLY A 232 -26.72 6.59 2.62
C GLY A 232 -25.96 6.84 3.91
N TYR A 233 -24.73 7.34 3.82
CA TYR A 233 -23.90 7.65 4.97
C TYR A 233 -24.47 8.79 5.82
N ASP A 234 -24.98 9.85 5.21
CA ASP A 234 -25.56 10.98 5.94
C ASP A 234 -26.86 10.58 6.67
N SER A 235 -27.66 9.70 6.07
CA SER A 235 -28.91 9.23 6.68
C SER A 235 -28.70 8.25 7.85
N ALA A 236 -27.62 7.44 7.82
CA ALA A 236 -27.41 6.36 8.78
C ALA A 236 -25.93 6.14 9.14
N LYS A 237 -25.21 7.23 9.44
CA LYS A 237 -23.74 7.23 9.70
C LYS A 237 -23.27 6.14 10.66
N GLY A 238 -23.96 5.95 11.78
CA GLY A 238 -23.63 4.91 12.76
C GLY A 238 -23.73 3.50 12.19
N ALA A 239 -24.79 3.21 11.44
CA ALA A 239 -24.99 1.91 10.81
C ALA A 239 -23.97 1.65 9.68
N ALA A 240 -23.66 2.67 8.86
CA ALA A 240 -22.64 2.56 7.82
C ALA A 240 -21.25 2.23 8.40
N ARG A 241 -20.88 2.84 9.53
CA ARG A 241 -19.63 2.54 10.25
C ARG A 241 -19.59 1.10 10.78
N GLN A 242 -20.69 0.61 11.34
CA GLN A 242 -20.79 -0.79 11.78
C GLN A 242 -20.76 -1.76 10.60
N ARG A 243 -21.42 -1.42 9.48
CA ARG A 243 -21.33 -2.21 8.26
C ARG A 243 -19.89 -2.29 7.77
N PHE A 244 -19.16 -1.17 7.76
CA PHE A 244 -17.75 -1.18 7.36
C PHE A 244 -16.90 -2.10 8.23
N LEU A 245 -17.05 -2.05 9.56
CA LEU A 245 -16.33 -2.96 10.46
C LEU A 245 -16.70 -4.43 10.22
N SER A 246 -17.96 -4.72 9.91
CA SER A 246 -18.39 -6.11 9.60
C SER A 246 -17.77 -6.69 8.33
N LEU A 247 -17.13 -5.86 7.48
CA LEU A 247 -16.37 -6.32 6.32
C LEU A 247 -14.94 -6.74 6.68
N VAL A 248 -14.40 -6.32 7.82
CA VAL A 248 -13.07 -6.72 8.27
C VAL A 248 -13.09 -8.24 8.52
N THR A 249 -12.19 -8.96 7.85
CA THR A 249 -12.17 -10.43 7.82
C THR A 249 -10.75 -10.95 7.66
N ASP A 250 -10.48 -12.14 8.20
CA ASP A 250 -9.19 -12.84 8.10
C ASP A 250 -9.11 -13.77 6.88
N ARG A 251 -10.22 -13.92 6.14
CA ARG A 251 -10.38 -14.84 4.99
C ARG A 251 -10.10 -14.23 3.63
N GLY A 252 -9.98 -12.91 3.54
CA GLY A 252 -9.86 -12.19 2.26
C GLY A 252 -9.58 -10.71 2.47
N VAL A 253 -9.48 -9.97 1.36
CA VAL A 253 -9.24 -8.52 1.37
C VAL A 253 -10.37 -7.80 0.63
N PRO A 254 -11.33 -7.23 1.37
CA PRO A 254 -12.41 -6.45 0.79
C PRO A 254 -11.91 -5.14 0.18
N VAL A 255 -12.40 -4.85 -1.02
CA VAL A 255 -12.33 -3.53 -1.65
C VAL A 255 -13.67 -2.84 -1.46
N VAL A 256 -13.66 -1.64 -0.89
CA VAL A 256 -14.85 -0.83 -0.68
C VAL A 256 -14.73 0.46 -1.50
N CYS A 257 -15.51 0.60 -2.57
CA CYS A 257 -15.57 1.84 -3.34
C CYS A 257 -16.60 2.81 -2.75
N SER A 258 -16.20 4.05 -2.49
CA SER A 258 -17.04 5.08 -1.89
C SER A 258 -16.70 6.49 -2.42
N GLN A 259 -17.27 7.51 -1.77
CA GLN A 259 -17.29 8.89 -2.21
C GLN A 259 -16.48 9.82 -1.31
N GLY A 260 -16.26 11.04 -1.82
CA GLY A 260 -15.40 12.03 -1.17
C GLY A 260 -15.96 12.57 0.15
N GLY A 261 -17.29 12.64 0.30
CA GLY A 261 -17.95 13.06 1.54
C GLY A 261 -17.96 11.99 2.63
N VAL A 262 -17.75 10.72 2.28
CA VAL A 262 -17.80 9.59 3.23
C VAL A 262 -16.39 9.27 3.77
N ILE A 263 -15.44 9.10 2.87
CA ILE A 263 -14.11 8.54 3.19
C ILE A 263 -13.38 9.28 4.32
N PRO A 264 -13.28 10.63 4.34
CA PRO A 264 -12.54 11.34 5.39
C PRO A 264 -13.14 11.16 6.79
N ASP A 265 -14.47 11.20 6.90
CA ASP A 265 -15.17 11.02 8.19
C ASP A 265 -15.03 9.57 8.67
N LEU A 266 -15.18 8.59 7.78
CA LEU A 266 -15.04 7.18 8.10
C LEU A 266 -13.60 6.84 8.56
N THR A 267 -12.58 7.26 7.81
CA THR A 267 -11.19 6.95 8.19
C THR A 267 -10.78 7.66 9.46
N GLN A 268 -11.21 8.90 9.68
CA GLN A 268 -10.95 9.65 10.91
C GLN A 268 -11.58 8.95 12.11
N TRP A 269 -12.85 8.51 11.99
CA TRP A 269 -13.52 7.77 13.05
C TRP A 269 -12.82 6.44 13.37
N LEU A 270 -12.43 5.66 12.37
CA LEU A 270 -11.68 4.42 12.57
C LEU A 270 -10.34 4.68 13.28
N ALA A 271 -9.65 5.76 12.91
CA ALA A 271 -8.38 6.14 13.50
C ALA A 271 -8.54 6.55 14.98
N GLU A 272 -9.60 7.28 15.33
CA GLU A 272 -9.92 7.61 16.72
C GLU A 272 -10.19 6.37 17.57
N GLN A 273 -10.94 5.39 17.04
CA GLN A 273 -11.16 4.10 17.73
C GLN A 273 -9.85 3.30 17.90
N GLY A 274 -8.96 3.39 16.92
CA GLY A 274 -7.63 2.75 16.93
C GLY A 274 -6.59 3.47 17.79
N GLY A 275 -6.83 4.73 18.18
CA GLY A 275 -5.78 5.58 18.76
C GLY A 275 -4.66 5.91 17.77
N LEU A 276 -4.98 5.94 16.47
CA LEU A 276 -4.05 6.15 15.37
C LEU A 276 -4.11 7.60 14.88
N THR A 277 -2.95 8.20 14.60
CA THR A 277 -2.88 9.45 13.84
C THR A 277 -2.78 9.13 12.35
N LEU A 278 -3.74 9.61 11.56
CA LEU A 278 -3.71 9.42 10.12
C LEU A 278 -2.58 10.23 9.45
N PRO A 279 -1.94 9.70 8.40
CA PRO A 279 -1.05 10.50 7.56
C PRO A 279 -1.84 11.58 6.82
N SER A 280 -1.16 12.65 6.42
CA SER A 280 -1.73 13.66 5.53
C SER A 280 -2.21 13.01 4.22
N ALA A 281 -3.49 13.19 3.90
CA ALA A 281 -4.14 12.60 2.73
C ALA A 281 -4.91 13.66 1.95
N ARG A 282 -4.78 13.66 0.62
CA ARG A 282 -5.50 14.63 -0.26
C ARG A 282 -6.89 14.16 -0.67
N ASN A 283 -7.31 12.97 -0.23
CA ASN A 283 -8.58 12.32 -0.60
C ASN A 283 -8.88 12.43 -2.11
N ARG A 284 -7.93 12.16 -3.01
CA ARG A 284 -8.12 12.38 -4.46
C ARG A 284 -9.07 11.33 -5.06
N LYS A 285 -9.78 11.69 -6.15
CA LYS A 285 -10.53 10.70 -6.95
C LYS A 285 -9.56 9.62 -7.46
N GLY A 286 -9.94 8.35 -7.31
CA GLY A 286 -9.10 7.20 -7.57
C GLY A 286 -8.06 6.90 -6.47
N SER A 287 -8.02 7.63 -5.35
CA SER A 287 -7.10 7.27 -4.26
C SER A 287 -7.59 6.08 -3.45
N VAL A 288 -6.65 5.39 -2.81
CA VAL A 288 -6.93 4.20 -1.99
C VAL A 288 -6.38 4.40 -0.59
N TRP A 289 -7.13 3.99 0.42
CA TRP A 289 -6.63 3.73 1.76
C TRP A 289 -6.45 2.23 1.93
N ALA A 290 -5.22 1.79 2.18
CA ALA A 290 -4.96 0.45 2.70
C ALA A 290 -5.01 0.51 4.23
N LEU A 291 -6.06 -0.07 4.79
CA LEU A 291 -6.37 -0.05 6.22
C LEU A 291 -6.09 -1.43 6.81
N SER A 292 -5.18 -1.50 7.79
CA SER A 292 -4.80 -2.74 8.44
C SER A 292 -5.37 -2.81 9.86
N PHE A 293 -6.00 -3.94 10.18
CA PHE A 293 -6.72 -4.17 11.42
C PHE A 293 -6.10 -5.31 12.25
N VAL A 294 -6.31 -5.23 13.56
CA VAL A 294 -6.09 -6.32 14.51
C VAL A 294 -7.28 -6.33 15.46
N ALA A 295 -8.05 -7.42 15.48
CA ALA A 295 -9.27 -7.55 16.29
C ALA A 295 -10.19 -6.32 16.14
N ASP A 296 -10.55 -6.01 14.89
CA ASP A 296 -11.42 -4.89 14.48
C ASP A 296 -10.89 -3.48 14.79
N ARG A 297 -9.69 -3.34 15.35
CA ARG A 297 -9.06 -2.04 15.59
C ARG A 297 -8.12 -1.68 14.47
N LEU A 298 -8.27 -0.48 13.91
CA LEU A 298 -7.35 0.05 12.91
C LEU A 298 -5.98 0.30 13.56
N VAL A 299 -4.96 -0.44 13.11
CA VAL A 299 -3.57 -0.34 13.63
C VAL A 299 -2.61 0.35 12.67
N ALA A 300 -2.94 0.39 11.38
CA ALA A 300 -2.17 1.13 10.38
C ALA A 300 -3.09 1.59 9.24
N ALA A 301 -2.78 2.76 8.68
CA ALA A 301 -3.49 3.32 7.55
C ALA A 301 -2.49 3.96 6.57
N ASN A 302 -2.48 3.49 5.32
CA ASN A 302 -1.65 4.04 4.26
C ASN A 302 -2.54 4.64 3.17
N HIS A 303 -2.31 5.92 2.83
CA HIS A 303 -3.03 6.58 1.74
C HIS A 303 -2.20 6.58 0.45
N MET A 304 -2.72 5.93 -0.58
CA MET A 304 -2.18 5.87 -1.92
C MET A 304 -2.93 6.87 -2.79
N ASP A 305 -2.45 8.12 -2.83
CA ASP A 305 -3.11 9.25 -3.50
C ASP A 305 -2.67 9.46 -4.96
N ARG A 306 -1.59 8.77 -5.35
CA ARG A 306 -1.10 8.69 -6.72
C ARG A 306 -1.60 7.40 -7.33
N ALA A 307 -2.89 7.37 -7.62
CA ALA A 307 -3.32 6.52 -8.71
C ALA A 307 -2.58 6.98 -9.98
N LEU A 308 -1.55 6.23 -10.39
CA LEU A 308 -1.34 5.95 -11.81
C LEU A 308 -0.82 7.13 -12.63
N SER A 309 -0.04 8.00 -12.00
CA SER A 309 0.81 8.91 -12.74
C SER A 309 1.97 8.10 -13.31
N THR A 310 1.90 7.73 -14.58
CA THR A 310 3.03 7.10 -15.28
C THR A 310 4.30 7.94 -15.30
N ALA A 311 4.22 9.20 -14.84
CA ALA A 311 5.31 10.16 -14.73
C ALA A 311 6.06 10.15 -13.37
N ILE A 312 6.19 9.01 -12.67
CA ILE A 312 7.08 8.93 -11.49
C ILE A 312 8.56 8.84 -11.92
N VAL A 313 8.82 8.34 -13.12
CA VAL A 313 10.14 8.32 -13.74
C VAL A 313 10.05 9.05 -15.08
N THR A 314 10.26 10.37 -15.08
CA THR A 314 10.66 11.05 -16.32
C THR A 314 12.11 10.66 -16.58
N THR A 315 12.36 10.05 -17.73
CA THR A 315 13.69 9.79 -18.31
C THR A 315 14.64 10.97 -18.13
#